data_AF-A0A0S8CDC5-F1
#
_entry.id   AF-A0A0S8CDC5-F1
#
_cell.length_a   1.000
_cell.length_b   1.000
_cell.length_c   1.000
_cell.angle_alpha   90.00
_cell.angle_beta   90.00
_cell.angle_gamma   90.00
#
_symmetry.space_group_name_H-M   'P 1'
#
loop_
_entity.id
_entity.type
_entity.pdbx_description
1 polymer ?
#
loop_
_entity_poly.entity_id
_entity_poly.type
_entity_poly.pdbx_seq_one_letter_code
_entity_poly.pdbx_strand_id
1 'polypeptide(L)'
;MVGRRGLLSGLVVAAAIAVAAVLIVKFVLLGPSPAQASFTTLSIISGTVEVRDEGAVDFRAAEDGETLDVGDTVRTASDSRALITFFEGSTLEMEPETEVIMERLEGEEEGGFFTKIGQSVGVTWHRVVEFTDPRSAYEVETPSAVAAVRGTLFRAEMDAFAVFKGQVAVSAQGLEKIVKAGKGTQVTAGGPLDPFELPPPPSTLEMTLSGEARGLWLTPDKTSIGLVIPPGYPVNQVLGATMTEPHEEPQAVLFRRVVDGTYELFLAGIADGTYELDVTGRNGDRVVCQRHIEGTITEGGRLVLSMDIDERDGLILECTIGDPQVTGRQPGAVFVMRDSLLARISLPKPVVANLSPTPGATVTPTATPPGASPTPTPLPQVLAIVAGPTATPTPTATPTSVPRTTPTPAPRTGLGPIPLATSTPTPVLSPTPTLTPTLTPTATPMTTPTSVPTPTPTPIPTSTPTRGSSLLPTPAPTPTATPTPTPTPMPTPTP
;
A
#
# COMPACT_ATOMS: atom_id res chain seq x y z
N MET A 1 -26.13 -50.11 -65.28
CA MET A 1 -25.41 -48.92 -64.75
C MET A 1 -25.74 -48.76 -63.28
N VAL A 2 -25.00 -49.42 -62.37
CA VAL A 2 -25.27 -49.42 -60.91
C VAL A 2 -24.02 -49.01 -60.08
N GLY A 3 -22.90 -48.63 -60.72
CA GLY A 3 -21.61 -48.46 -60.02
C GLY A 3 -21.16 -47.02 -59.66
N ARG A 4 -21.96 -45.97 -59.89
CA ARG A 4 -21.46 -44.58 -59.76
C ARG A 4 -22.11 -43.72 -58.66
N ARG A 5 -23.18 -44.18 -58.01
CA ARG A 5 -23.85 -43.39 -56.95
C ARG A 5 -23.24 -43.57 -55.55
N GLY A 6 -22.62 -44.73 -55.25
CA GLY A 6 -21.99 -44.98 -53.94
C GLY A 6 -20.64 -44.29 -53.73
N LEU A 7 -19.90 -43.99 -54.82
CA LEU A 7 -18.58 -43.35 -54.73
C LEU A 7 -18.67 -41.85 -54.46
N LEU A 8 -19.71 -41.18 -54.98
CA LEU A 8 -19.94 -39.75 -54.76
C LEU A 8 -20.45 -39.46 -53.35
N SER A 9 -21.29 -40.34 -52.77
CA SER A 9 -21.76 -40.21 -51.39
C SER A 9 -20.65 -40.42 -50.36
N GLY A 10 -19.73 -41.36 -50.60
CA GLY A 10 -18.59 -41.60 -49.70
C GLY A 10 -17.62 -40.41 -49.64
N LEU A 11 -17.40 -39.75 -50.78
CA LEU A 11 -16.48 -38.62 -50.88
C LEU A 11 -17.04 -37.34 -50.24
N VAL A 12 -18.37 -37.14 -50.32
CA VAL A 12 -19.07 -36.03 -49.64
C VAL A 12 -19.07 -36.22 -48.12
N VAL A 13 -19.26 -37.46 -47.63
CA VAL A 13 -19.22 -37.76 -46.19
C VAL A 13 -17.78 -37.62 -45.65
N ALA A 14 -16.78 -38.09 -46.39
CA ALA A 14 -15.37 -37.93 -45.99
C ALA A 14 -14.94 -36.45 -45.96
N ALA A 15 -15.38 -35.64 -46.93
CA ALA A 15 -15.11 -34.20 -46.95
C ALA A 15 -15.80 -33.46 -45.80
N ALA A 16 -17.04 -33.83 -45.44
CA ALA A 16 -17.77 -33.24 -44.33
C ALA A 16 -17.10 -33.56 -42.97
N ILE A 17 -16.63 -34.80 -42.78
CA ILE A 17 -15.90 -35.19 -41.57
C ILE A 17 -14.55 -34.46 -41.49
N ALA A 18 -13.84 -34.29 -42.61
CA ALA A 18 -12.59 -33.55 -42.64
C ALA A 18 -12.79 -32.05 -42.30
N VAL A 19 -13.86 -31.41 -42.81
CA VAL A 19 -14.19 -30.03 -42.48
C VAL A 19 -14.60 -29.89 -41.02
N ALA A 20 -15.41 -30.80 -40.49
CA ALA A 20 -15.78 -30.81 -39.07
C ALA A 20 -14.55 -31.02 -38.17
N ALA A 21 -13.63 -31.91 -38.54
CA ALA A 21 -12.38 -32.13 -37.80
C ALA A 21 -11.49 -30.88 -37.83
N VAL A 22 -11.36 -30.18 -38.96
CA VAL A 22 -10.60 -28.92 -39.06
C VAL A 22 -11.25 -27.80 -38.24
N LEU A 23 -12.59 -27.73 -38.20
CA LEU A 23 -13.31 -26.75 -37.38
C LEU A 23 -13.18 -27.05 -35.89
N ILE A 24 -13.23 -28.31 -35.47
CA ILE A 24 -13.01 -28.73 -34.08
C ILE A 24 -11.55 -28.47 -33.68
N VAL A 25 -10.58 -28.80 -34.54
CA VAL A 25 -9.16 -28.51 -34.30
C VAL A 25 -8.91 -27.00 -34.21
N LYS A 26 -9.55 -26.16 -35.06
CA LYS A 26 -9.48 -24.71 -34.91
C LYS A 26 -10.16 -24.20 -33.64
N PHE A 27 -11.27 -24.80 -33.21
CA PHE A 27 -11.97 -24.41 -31.97
C PHE A 27 -11.21 -24.86 -30.71
N VAL A 28 -10.43 -25.93 -30.79
CA VAL A 28 -9.61 -26.47 -29.69
C VAL A 28 -8.22 -25.83 -29.63
N LEU A 29 -7.63 -25.43 -30.76
CA LEU A 29 -6.29 -24.80 -30.83
C LEU A 29 -6.32 -23.25 -30.95
N LEU A 30 -7.46 -22.65 -31.33
CA LEU A 30 -7.70 -21.20 -31.34
C LEU A 30 -9.00 -20.84 -30.60
N GLY A 31 -9.45 -21.68 -29.66
CA GLY A 31 -10.45 -21.23 -28.68
C GLY A 31 -9.95 -19.96 -28.01
N PRO A 32 -10.82 -19.00 -27.65
CA PRO A 32 -10.38 -17.88 -26.85
C PRO A 32 -9.62 -18.47 -25.66
N SER A 33 -8.35 -18.08 -25.50
CA SER A 33 -7.69 -18.27 -24.21
C SER A 33 -8.70 -17.80 -23.17
N PRO A 34 -8.91 -18.53 -22.06
CA PRO A 34 -9.64 -17.92 -20.96
C PRO A 34 -8.89 -16.61 -20.68
N ALA A 35 -9.45 -15.48 -21.07
CA ALA A 35 -9.05 -14.20 -20.52
C ALA A 35 -9.39 -14.38 -19.06
N GLN A 36 -8.38 -14.79 -18.28
CA GLN A 36 -8.56 -14.99 -16.87
C GLN A 36 -8.97 -13.63 -16.35
N ALA A 37 -10.19 -13.54 -15.84
CA ALA A 37 -10.73 -12.29 -15.36
C ALA A 37 -9.87 -11.83 -14.19
N SER A 38 -9.00 -10.87 -14.47
CA SER A 38 -8.30 -10.07 -13.50
C SER A 38 -9.34 -9.10 -12.93
N PHE A 39 -9.91 -9.44 -11.78
CA PHE A 39 -10.95 -8.62 -11.18
C PHE A 39 -10.33 -7.46 -10.40
N THR A 40 -10.57 -6.23 -10.85
CA THR A 40 -10.44 -5.04 -10.02
C THR A 40 -11.79 -4.79 -9.37
N THR A 41 -11.83 -4.67 -8.04
CA THR A 41 -13.10 -4.60 -7.29
C THR A 41 -13.22 -3.28 -6.56
N LEU A 42 -14.38 -2.62 -6.69
CA LEU A 42 -14.76 -1.42 -5.95
C LEU A 42 -15.50 -1.80 -4.67
N SER A 43 -15.09 -1.21 -3.54
CA SER A 43 -15.78 -1.33 -2.25
C SER A 43 -16.13 0.05 -1.73
N ILE A 44 -17.36 0.23 -1.26
CA ILE A 44 -17.86 1.49 -0.72
C ILE A 44 -17.64 1.49 0.79
N ILE A 45 -16.71 2.32 1.26
CA ILE A 45 -16.43 2.45 2.69
C ILE A 45 -17.54 3.29 3.34
N SER A 46 -17.88 4.43 2.73
CA SER A 46 -18.91 5.33 3.22
C SER A 46 -19.46 6.23 2.11
N GLY A 47 -20.66 6.76 2.33
CA GLY A 47 -21.27 7.79 1.48
C GLY A 47 -21.75 7.29 0.11
N THR A 48 -21.66 8.16 -0.88
CA THR A 48 -22.09 7.94 -2.26
C THR A 48 -20.89 7.88 -3.18
N VAL A 49 -20.74 6.75 -3.86
CA VAL A 49 -19.72 6.52 -4.88
C VAL A 49 -20.46 6.35 -6.21
N GLU A 50 -19.89 6.90 -7.26
CA GLU A 50 -20.45 6.82 -8.60
C GLU A 50 -19.41 6.27 -9.57
N VAL A 51 -19.88 5.49 -10.55
CA VAL A 51 -19.07 4.94 -11.63
C VAL A 51 -19.61 5.45 -12.96
N ARG A 52 -18.72 5.82 -13.87
CA ARG A 52 -19.03 6.02 -15.29
C ARG A 52 -18.27 4.96 -16.06
N ASP A 53 -19.02 4.01 -16.61
CA ASP A 53 -18.46 2.92 -17.40
C ASP A 53 -17.79 3.46 -18.69
N GLU A 54 -16.83 2.71 -19.24
CA GLU A 54 -16.16 3.09 -20.49
C GLU A 54 -17.18 3.44 -21.60
N GLY A 55 -17.03 4.63 -22.19
CA GLY A 55 -17.88 5.12 -23.28
C GLY A 55 -19.26 5.63 -22.85
N ALA A 56 -19.63 5.51 -21.57
CA ALA A 56 -20.81 6.17 -21.03
C ALA A 56 -20.60 7.68 -20.87
N VAL A 57 -21.68 8.45 -20.93
CA VAL A 57 -21.65 9.91 -20.73
C VAL A 57 -21.89 10.25 -19.26
N ASP A 58 -22.90 9.61 -18.67
CA ASP A 58 -23.38 9.91 -17.34
C ASP A 58 -22.79 8.96 -16.30
N PHE A 59 -22.58 9.48 -15.09
CA PHE A 59 -22.28 8.67 -13.92
C PHE A 59 -23.54 7.96 -13.42
N ARG A 60 -23.37 6.72 -12.96
CA ARG A 60 -24.37 5.95 -12.22
C ARG A 60 -23.90 5.72 -10.79
N ALA A 61 -24.84 5.45 -9.89
CA ALA A 61 -24.49 4.99 -8.56
C ALA A 61 -23.68 3.69 -8.65
N ALA A 62 -22.62 3.62 -7.85
CA ALA A 62 -21.79 2.44 -7.71
C ALA A 62 -22.50 1.38 -6.86
N GLU A 63 -22.18 0.12 -7.11
CA GLU A 63 -22.58 -1.01 -6.27
C GLU A 63 -21.37 -1.51 -5.46
N ASP A 64 -21.55 -1.74 -4.16
CA ASP A 64 -20.51 -2.31 -3.33
C ASP A 64 -20.12 -3.72 -3.81
N GLY A 65 -18.83 -3.94 -4.06
CA GLY A 65 -18.30 -5.20 -4.59
C GLY A 65 -18.38 -5.35 -6.11
N GLU A 66 -18.74 -4.30 -6.85
CA GLU A 66 -18.74 -4.33 -8.31
C GLU A 66 -17.32 -4.42 -8.90
N THR A 67 -17.23 -4.93 -10.12
CA THR A 67 -15.95 -5.04 -10.84
C THR A 67 -15.76 -3.81 -11.72
N LEU A 68 -14.53 -3.28 -11.75
CA LEU A 68 -14.12 -2.18 -12.60
C LEU A 68 -13.27 -2.70 -13.76
N ASP A 69 -13.54 -2.19 -14.94
CA ASP A 69 -12.80 -2.47 -16.17
C ASP A 69 -11.94 -1.27 -16.61
N VAL A 70 -11.08 -1.50 -17.59
CA VAL A 70 -10.29 -0.42 -18.20
C VAL A 70 -11.25 0.57 -18.87
N GLY A 71 -11.01 1.87 -18.64
CA GLY A 71 -11.83 2.97 -19.14
C GLY A 71 -12.88 3.46 -18.14
N ASP A 72 -13.18 2.70 -17.09
CA ASP A 72 -14.14 3.12 -16.07
C ASP A 72 -13.59 4.27 -15.21
N THR A 73 -14.45 5.25 -14.94
CA THR A 73 -14.15 6.37 -14.03
C THR A 73 -14.96 6.23 -12.74
N VAL A 74 -14.29 6.28 -11.59
CA VAL A 74 -14.93 6.26 -10.26
C VAL A 74 -14.82 7.64 -9.63
N ARG A 75 -15.88 8.09 -8.96
CA ARG A 75 -15.93 9.36 -8.22
C ARG A 75 -16.52 9.18 -6.83
N THR A 76 -15.91 9.82 -5.83
CA THR A 76 -16.45 9.95 -4.46
C THR A 76 -17.07 11.34 -4.24
N ALA A 77 -18.25 11.40 -3.60
CA ALA A 77 -18.84 12.67 -3.15
C ALA A 77 -18.17 13.20 -1.85
N SER A 78 -18.66 14.35 -1.33
CA SER A 78 -18.02 15.13 -0.25
C SER A 78 -17.88 14.43 1.11
N ASP A 79 -18.68 13.39 1.38
CA ASP A 79 -18.60 12.59 2.62
C ASP A 79 -18.38 11.10 2.29
N SER A 80 -17.76 10.83 1.14
CA SER A 80 -17.71 9.49 0.57
C SER A 80 -16.29 8.99 0.43
N ARG A 81 -16.12 7.69 0.68
CA ARG A 81 -14.83 7.01 0.56
C ARG A 81 -15.03 5.67 -0.10
N ALA A 82 -14.05 5.29 -0.91
CA ALA A 82 -14.07 4.04 -1.65
C ALA A 82 -12.70 3.37 -1.60
N LEU A 83 -12.69 2.04 -1.67
CA LEU A 83 -11.49 1.22 -1.81
C LEU A 83 -11.56 0.47 -3.13
N ILE A 84 -10.54 0.63 -3.96
CA ILE A 84 -10.32 -0.18 -5.16
C ILE A 84 -9.25 -1.21 -4.83
N THR A 85 -9.59 -2.49 -4.98
CA THR A 85 -8.64 -3.61 -4.85
C THR A 85 -8.32 -4.13 -6.23
N PHE A 86 -7.06 -4.03 -6.65
CA PHE A 86 -6.60 -4.49 -7.96
C PHE A 86 -6.38 -6.01 -7.97
N PHE A 87 -6.43 -6.60 -9.16
CA PHE A 87 -6.26 -8.04 -9.39
C PHE A 87 -4.92 -8.62 -8.89
N GLU A 88 -3.90 -7.77 -8.75
CA GLU A 88 -2.56 -8.13 -8.29
C GLU A 88 -2.39 -8.04 -6.75
N GLY A 89 -3.36 -7.44 -6.06
CA GLY A 89 -3.39 -7.32 -4.59
C GLY A 89 -3.13 -5.91 -4.05
N SER A 90 -2.63 -4.97 -4.85
CA SER A 90 -2.53 -3.56 -4.44
C SER A 90 -3.90 -2.95 -4.21
N THR A 91 -3.93 -1.89 -3.41
CA THR A 91 -5.16 -1.15 -3.13
C THR A 91 -4.98 0.35 -3.35
N LEU A 92 -6.07 1.00 -3.74
CA LEU A 92 -6.22 2.45 -3.84
C LEU A 92 -7.45 2.87 -3.03
N GLU A 93 -7.25 3.67 -2.00
CA GLU A 93 -8.33 4.29 -1.23
C GLU A 93 -8.55 5.72 -1.73
N MET A 94 -9.81 6.06 -1.98
CA MET A 94 -10.26 7.37 -2.46
C MET A 94 -10.85 8.15 -1.28
N GLU A 95 -10.27 9.31 -0.98
CA GLU A 95 -10.85 10.28 -0.03
C GLU A 95 -12.06 11.00 -0.68
N PRO A 96 -12.80 11.83 0.07
CA PRO A 96 -13.86 12.64 -0.51
C PRO A 96 -13.41 13.48 -1.71
N GLU A 97 -14.35 13.76 -2.61
CA GLU A 97 -14.14 14.62 -3.78
C GLU A 97 -12.99 14.17 -4.69
N THR A 98 -12.85 12.86 -4.85
CA THR A 98 -11.78 12.24 -5.64
C THR A 98 -12.37 11.57 -6.87
N GLU A 99 -11.68 11.71 -8.01
CA GLU A 99 -12.05 11.05 -9.26
C GLU A 99 -10.83 10.36 -9.87
N VAL A 100 -10.99 9.07 -10.19
CA VAL A 100 -9.95 8.22 -10.77
C VAL A 100 -10.49 7.44 -11.97
N ILE A 101 -9.65 7.23 -12.98
CA ILE A 101 -9.93 6.41 -14.16
C ILE A 101 -8.96 5.23 -14.22
N MET A 102 -9.48 4.05 -14.54
CA MET A 102 -8.67 2.86 -14.78
C MET A 102 -8.09 2.93 -16.20
N GLU A 103 -6.88 3.45 -16.37
CA GLU A 103 -6.31 3.64 -17.71
C GLU A 103 -5.74 2.36 -18.31
N ARG A 104 -5.19 1.49 -17.45
CA ARG A 104 -4.63 0.20 -17.87
C ARG A 104 -4.66 -0.81 -16.75
N LEU A 105 -5.20 -1.99 -17.02
CA LEU A 105 -5.27 -3.12 -16.11
C LEU A 105 -4.89 -4.39 -16.89
N GLU A 106 -3.63 -4.79 -16.81
CA GLU A 106 -3.11 -5.95 -17.54
C GLU A 106 -2.38 -6.89 -16.60
N GLY A 107 -2.65 -8.18 -16.70
CA GLY A 107 -1.90 -9.23 -16.02
C GLY A 107 -1.56 -10.35 -16.99
N GLU A 108 -0.31 -10.82 -16.96
CA GLU A 108 0.14 -11.93 -17.80
C GLU A 108 0.13 -13.26 -17.02
N GLU A 109 -0.23 -14.36 -17.69
CA GLU A 109 -0.23 -15.71 -17.08
C GLU A 109 1.18 -16.17 -16.69
N GLU A 110 2.22 -15.71 -17.40
CA GLU A 110 3.64 -16.01 -17.14
C GLU A 110 4.31 -15.01 -16.17
N GLY A 111 3.51 -14.20 -15.45
CA GLY A 111 3.99 -13.20 -14.49
C GLY A 111 4.14 -11.81 -15.12
N GLY A 112 4.18 -10.78 -14.26
CA GLY A 112 4.16 -9.38 -14.70
C GLY A 112 2.73 -8.82 -14.76
N PHE A 113 2.58 -7.56 -14.41
CA PHE A 113 1.32 -6.83 -14.50
C PHE A 113 1.55 -5.35 -14.83
N PHE A 114 0.57 -4.69 -15.44
CA PHE A 114 0.60 -3.26 -15.65
C PHE A 114 -0.69 -2.64 -15.12
N THR A 115 -0.55 -1.80 -14.11
CA THR A 115 -1.64 -1.04 -13.52
C THR A 115 -1.36 0.45 -13.67
N LYS A 116 -2.20 1.17 -14.40
CA LYS A 116 -2.12 2.63 -14.55
C LYS A 116 -3.43 3.28 -14.20
N ILE A 117 -3.36 4.25 -13.29
CA ILE A 117 -4.48 5.02 -12.81
C ILE A 117 -4.29 6.47 -13.22
N GLY A 118 -5.31 7.08 -13.81
CA GLY A 118 -5.40 8.53 -13.96
C GLY A 118 -6.20 9.11 -12.80
N GLN A 119 -5.66 10.07 -12.07
CA GLN A 119 -6.35 10.81 -11.01
C GLN A 119 -6.55 12.24 -11.47
N SER A 120 -7.80 12.64 -11.71
CA SER A 120 -8.10 13.99 -12.21
C SER A 120 -8.20 15.01 -11.08
N VAL A 121 -8.69 14.60 -9.90
CA VAL A 121 -8.87 15.46 -8.73
C VAL A 121 -8.89 14.64 -7.44
N GLY A 122 -8.67 15.32 -6.31
CA GLY A 122 -8.81 14.76 -4.97
C GLY A 122 -7.54 14.12 -4.45
N VAL A 123 -7.72 13.18 -3.52
CA VAL A 123 -6.65 12.57 -2.74
C VAL A 123 -6.82 11.06 -2.75
N THR A 124 -5.74 10.36 -3.06
CA THR A 124 -5.71 8.90 -3.06
C THR A 124 -4.59 8.38 -2.17
N TRP A 125 -4.82 7.22 -1.60
CA TRP A 125 -3.83 6.48 -0.83
C TRP A 125 -3.60 5.12 -1.48
N HIS A 126 -2.36 4.86 -1.81
CA HIS A 126 -1.96 3.68 -2.54
C HIS A 126 -1.11 2.78 -1.67
N ARG A 127 -1.49 1.52 -1.60
CA ARG A 127 -0.70 0.44 -1.02
C ARG A 127 -0.35 -0.51 -2.14
N VAL A 128 0.87 -0.37 -2.65
CA VAL A 128 1.35 -1.15 -3.79
C VAL A 128 2.12 -2.35 -3.27
N VAL A 129 1.72 -3.54 -3.70
CA VAL A 129 2.44 -4.77 -3.37
C VAL A 129 3.87 -4.69 -3.93
N GLU A 130 4.82 -5.29 -3.22
CA GLU A 130 6.17 -5.40 -3.74
C GLU A 130 6.20 -6.51 -4.80
N PHE A 131 6.59 -6.16 -6.02
CA PHE A 131 6.67 -7.11 -7.12
C PHE A 131 8.12 -7.39 -7.51
N THR A 132 8.41 -8.68 -7.68
CA THR A 132 9.74 -9.21 -8.05
C THR A 132 9.95 -9.29 -9.56
N ASP A 133 8.87 -9.43 -10.35
CA ASP A 133 8.95 -9.44 -11.81
C ASP A 133 9.31 -8.03 -12.32
N PRO A 134 10.40 -7.86 -13.08
CA PRO A 134 10.79 -6.56 -13.63
C PRO A 134 9.84 -6.03 -14.72
N ARG A 135 8.93 -6.86 -15.25
CA ARG A 135 7.88 -6.44 -16.19
C ARG A 135 6.68 -5.83 -15.48
N SER A 136 6.58 -5.97 -14.17
CA SER A 136 5.50 -5.36 -13.40
C SER A 136 5.68 -3.84 -13.27
N ALA A 137 4.59 -3.10 -13.42
CA ALA A 137 4.55 -1.66 -13.25
C ALA A 137 3.24 -1.20 -12.61
N TYR A 138 3.37 -0.22 -11.71
CA TYR A 138 2.26 0.50 -11.11
C TYR A 138 2.51 2.00 -11.28
N GLU A 139 1.60 2.68 -11.97
CA GLU A 139 1.72 4.10 -12.30
C GLU A 139 0.46 4.88 -11.88
N VAL A 140 0.68 6.06 -11.31
CA VAL A 140 -0.39 7.04 -11.03
C VAL A 140 -0.08 8.30 -11.80
N GLU A 141 -0.94 8.64 -12.75
CA GLU A 141 -0.88 9.89 -13.50
C GLU A 141 -1.82 10.91 -12.86
N THR A 142 -1.29 12.07 -12.51
CA THR A 142 -2.03 13.25 -12.07
C THR A 142 -1.88 14.36 -13.10
N PRO A 143 -2.64 15.47 -13.03
CA PRO A 143 -2.50 16.55 -14.00
C PRO A 143 -1.11 17.20 -14.00
N SER A 144 -0.32 17.00 -12.93
CA SER A 144 1.00 17.59 -12.77
C SER A 144 2.15 16.63 -13.06
N ALA A 145 1.98 15.32 -12.86
CA ALA A 145 3.08 14.35 -12.90
C ALA A 145 2.63 12.90 -13.12
N VAL A 146 3.60 12.04 -13.44
CA VAL A 146 3.47 10.59 -13.37
C VAL A 146 4.31 10.08 -12.20
N ALA A 147 3.70 9.30 -11.32
CA ALA A 147 4.36 8.59 -10.24
C ALA A 147 4.53 7.11 -10.62
N ALA A 148 5.77 6.67 -10.81
CA ALA A 148 6.12 5.27 -11.00
C ALA A 148 6.49 4.63 -9.66
N VAL A 149 5.89 3.48 -9.38
CA VAL A 149 5.81 2.93 -8.03
C VAL A 149 6.21 1.47 -8.00
N ARG A 150 6.98 1.11 -6.96
CA ARG A 150 7.33 -0.29 -6.68
C ARG A 150 7.37 -0.54 -5.18
N GLY A 151 6.42 -1.36 -4.68
CA GLY A 151 6.39 -1.78 -3.27
C GLY A 151 6.33 -0.62 -2.27
N THR A 152 5.29 0.21 -2.33
CA THR A 152 5.21 1.42 -1.50
C THR A 152 3.87 1.62 -0.81
N LEU A 153 3.91 2.45 0.23
CA LEU A 153 2.74 3.12 0.77
C LEU A 153 2.92 4.62 0.55
N PHE A 154 2.04 5.23 -0.22
CA PHE A 154 2.12 6.66 -0.53
C PHE A 154 0.74 7.28 -0.70
N ARG A 155 0.70 8.60 -0.55
CA ARG A 155 -0.46 9.46 -0.80
C ARG A 155 -0.19 10.32 -2.03
N ALA A 156 -1.16 10.42 -2.92
CA ALA A 156 -1.10 11.28 -4.10
C ALA A 156 -2.24 12.31 -4.09
N GLU A 157 -1.86 13.55 -4.38
CA GLU A 157 -2.74 14.67 -4.69
C GLU A 157 -2.46 15.15 -6.11
N MET A 158 -3.22 16.13 -6.60
CA MET A 158 -3.03 16.66 -7.95
C MET A 158 -1.59 17.13 -8.23
N ASP A 159 -0.94 17.77 -7.25
CA ASP A 159 0.40 18.36 -7.37
C ASP A 159 1.36 17.96 -6.24
N ALA A 160 1.02 16.96 -5.43
CA ALA A 160 1.85 16.55 -4.30
C ALA A 160 1.86 15.04 -4.09
N PHE A 161 3.00 14.52 -3.65
CA PHE A 161 3.19 13.12 -3.32
C PHE A 161 3.89 12.98 -1.97
N ALA A 162 3.39 12.10 -1.11
CA ALA A 162 3.95 11.82 0.21
C ALA A 162 4.17 10.32 0.40
N VAL A 163 5.40 9.91 0.71
CA VAL A 163 5.79 8.49 0.78
C VAL A 163 6.01 8.06 2.23
N PHE A 164 5.33 6.99 2.64
CA PHE A 164 5.37 6.45 4.00
C PHE A 164 6.15 5.14 4.11
N LYS A 165 6.17 4.32 3.04
CA LYS A 165 7.01 3.11 2.92
C LYS A 165 7.55 3.01 1.49
N GLY A 166 8.79 2.55 1.33
CA GLY A 166 9.43 2.37 0.03
C GLY A 166 9.86 3.69 -0.61
N GLN A 167 9.70 3.80 -1.93
CA GLN A 167 10.06 4.99 -2.70
C GLN A 167 9.22 5.15 -3.99
N VAL A 168 8.93 6.40 -4.35
CA VAL A 168 8.18 6.74 -5.57
C VAL A 168 9.08 7.57 -6.48
N ALA A 169 9.12 7.24 -7.77
CA ALA A 169 9.75 8.09 -8.77
C ALA A 169 8.68 9.03 -9.34
N VAL A 170 8.81 10.33 -9.07
CA VAL A 170 7.88 11.36 -9.53
C VAL A 170 8.50 12.07 -10.73
N SER A 171 7.80 12.03 -11.86
CA SER A 171 8.28 12.52 -13.14
C SER A 171 7.34 13.56 -13.73
N ALA A 172 7.86 14.75 -14.03
CA ALA A 172 7.14 15.81 -14.74
C ALA A 172 8.12 16.71 -15.51
N GLN A 173 7.69 17.22 -16.66
CA GLN A 173 8.49 18.13 -17.50
C GLN A 173 9.88 17.57 -17.88
N GLY A 174 9.99 16.26 -18.06
CA GLY A 174 11.25 15.58 -18.37
C GLY A 174 12.24 15.51 -17.20
N LEU A 175 11.83 15.94 -16.00
CA LEU A 175 12.59 15.81 -14.76
C LEU A 175 11.98 14.70 -13.89
N GLU A 176 12.85 13.93 -13.24
CA GLU A 176 12.48 12.86 -12.32
C GLU A 176 13.11 13.12 -10.95
N LYS A 177 12.34 12.87 -9.88
CA LYS A 177 12.81 12.91 -8.49
C LYS A 177 12.36 11.65 -7.76
N ILE A 178 13.31 11.00 -7.09
CA ILE A 178 13.01 9.86 -6.21
C ILE A 178 12.63 10.38 -4.82
N VAL A 179 11.40 10.12 -4.41
CA VAL A 179 10.86 10.45 -3.08
C VAL A 179 10.90 9.18 -2.24
N LYS A 180 11.65 9.19 -1.14
CA LYS A 180 11.79 8.05 -0.23
C LYS A 180 10.80 8.14 0.92
N ALA A 181 10.58 7.02 1.61
CA ALA A 181 9.81 6.97 2.84
C ALA A 181 10.20 8.08 3.83
N GLY A 182 9.20 8.71 4.44
CA GLY A 182 9.35 9.86 5.33
C GLY A 182 9.39 11.22 4.62
N LYS A 183 9.42 11.24 3.28
CA LYS A 183 9.50 12.49 2.50
C LYS A 183 8.27 12.70 1.61
N GLY A 184 8.06 13.96 1.24
CA GLY A 184 7.13 14.37 0.20
C GLY A 184 7.79 15.23 -0.86
N THR A 185 7.12 15.44 -1.99
CA THR A 185 7.48 16.43 -3.01
C THR A 185 6.23 17.16 -3.49
N GLN A 186 6.41 18.39 -3.95
CA GLN A 186 5.40 19.15 -4.68
C GLN A 186 5.84 19.30 -6.13
N VAL A 187 4.89 19.28 -7.04
CA VAL A 187 5.11 19.42 -8.47
C VAL A 187 4.65 20.80 -8.91
N THR A 188 5.52 21.51 -9.60
CA THR A 188 5.24 22.84 -10.13
C THR A 188 5.30 22.80 -11.66
N ALA A 189 5.02 23.93 -12.32
CA ALA A 189 5.22 24.07 -13.76
C ALA A 189 6.66 23.78 -14.22
N GLY A 190 7.64 23.87 -13.32
CA GLY A 190 9.05 23.54 -13.60
C GLY A 190 9.42 22.07 -13.38
N GLY A 191 8.47 21.22 -12.97
CA GLY A 191 8.71 19.83 -12.58
C GLY A 191 8.65 19.61 -11.06
N PRO A 192 9.00 18.40 -10.59
CA PRO A 192 9.01 18.05 -9.17
C PRO A 192 10.11 18.81 -8.42
N LEU A 193 9.76 19.37 -7.26
CA LEU A 193 10.70 20.01 -6.34
C LEU A 193 11.54 18.97 -5.60
N ASP A 194 12.62 19.42 -4.97
CA ASP A 194 13.44 18.55 -4.12
C ASP A 194 12.60 18.01 -2.94
N PRO A 195 12.71 16.71 -2.61
CA PRO A 195 11.91 16.12 -1.54
C PRO A 195 12.14 16.76 -0.16
N PHE A 196 11.06 17.05 0.56
CA PHE A 196 11.06 17.58 1.92
C PHE A 196 10.64 16.52 2.94
N GLU A 197 11.04 16.68 4.21
CA GLU A 197 10.59 15.78 5.29
C GLU A 197 9.10 16.00 5.58
N LEU A 198 8.32 14.92 5.63
CA LEU A 198 6.90 15.01 5.99
C LEU A 198 6.76 15.45 7.45
N PRO A 199 5.76 16.29 7.77
CA PRO A 199 5.46 16.59 9.16
C PRO A 199 5.09 15.28 9.88
N PRO A 200 5.48 15.12 11.16
CA PRO A 200 5.02 14.00 11.95
C PRO A 200 3.48 14.06 12.08
N PRO A 201 2.80 12.90 12.15
CA PRO A 201 1.36 12.88 12.40
C PRO A 201 1.04 13.53 13.75
N PRO A 202 -0.10 14.23 13.87
CA PRO A 202 -0.47 14.93 15.10
C PRO A 202 -0.68 13.96 16.27
N SER A 203 -1.25 12.79 15.98
CA SER A 203 -1.41 11.69 16.91
C SER A 203 -1.11 10.34 16.24
N THR A 204 -0.66 9.39 17.06
CA THR A 204 -0.46 8.00 16.64
C THR A 204 -1.13 7.06 17.60
N LEU A 205 -1.58 5.92 17.08
CA LEU A 205 -1.93 4.75 17.88
C LEU A 205 -1.02 3.61 17.44
N GLU A 206 -0.30 3.03 18.38
CA GLU A 206 0.66 1.95 18.18
C GLU A 206 0.17 0.71 18.92
N MET A 207 0.23 -0.44 18.25
CA MET A 207 -0.01 -1.75 18.84
C MET A 207 1.18 -2.66 18.54
N THR A 208 1.67 -3.40 19.52
CA THR A 208 2.53 -4.56 19.33
C THR A 208 1.92 -5.77 20.02
N LEU A 209 1.88 -6.90 19.31
CA LEU A 209 1.34 -8.16 19.79
C LEU A 209 2.34 -9.29 19.53
N SER A 210 2.74 -9.99 20.58
CA SER A 210 3.65 -11.13 20.55
C SER A 210 2.97 -12.40 21.06
N GLY A 211 3.50 -13.57 20.70
CA GLY A 211 3.05 -14.86 21.17
C GLY A 211 1.98 -15.53 20.29
N GLU A 212 1.14 -16.35 20.91
CA GLU A 212 0.22 -17.27 20.22
C GLU A 212 -1.11 -16.64 19.80
N ALA A 213 -1.14 -15.31 19.68
CA ALA A 213 -2.30 -14.55 19.22
C ALA A 213 -1.98 -13.76 17.94
N ARG A 214 -3.01 -13.53 17.13
CA ARG A 214 -2.98 -12.55 16.03
C ARG A 214 -4.12 -11.55 16.19
N GLY A 215 -3.85 -10.29 15.86
CA GLY A 215 -4.73 -9.16 16.09
C GLY A 215 -5.39 -8.64 14.81
N LEU A 216 -6.65 -8.24 14.91
CA LEU A 216 -7.39 -7.50 13.89
C LEU A 216 -8.16 -6.34 14.54
N TRP A 217 -7.82 -5.13 14.14
CA TRP A 217 -8.56 -3.93 14.52
C TRP A 217 -9.77 -3.71 13.62
N LEU A 218 -10.87 -3.30 14.23
CA LEU A 218 -11.97 -2.57 13.60
C LEU A 218 -11.96 -1.16 14.15
N THR A 219 -12.01 -0.19 13.27
CA THR A 219 -12.02 1.24 13.61
C THR A 219 -13.45 1.79 13.68
N PRO A 220 -13.65 2.97 14.29
CA PRO A 220 -14.96 3.64 14.34
C PRO A 220 -15.57 3.88 12.96
N ASP A 221 -14.72 4.08 11.96
CA ASP A 221 -15.09 4.37 10.58
C ASP A 221 -15.29 3.11 9.72
N LYS A 222 -15.43 1.94 10.37
CA LYS A 222 -15.72 0.63 9.78
C LYS A 222 -14.62 0.09 8.85
N THR A 223 -13.40 0.60 8.99
CA THR A 223 -12.24 0.01 8.33
C THR A 223 -11.59 -1.02 9.25
N SER A 224 -10.73 -1.86 8.67
CA SER A 224 -10.03 -2.90 9.44
C SER A 224 -8.55 -2.97 9.12
N ILE A 225 -7.73 -3.26 10.14
CA ILE A 225 -6.30 -3.45 10.01
C ILE A 225 -5.78 -4.56 10.90
N GLY A 226 -5.12 -5.55 10.32
CA GLY A 226 -4.48 -6.65 11.03
C GLY A 226 -4.56 -7.95 10.24
N LEU A 227 -4.67 -9.07 10.93
CA LEU A 227 -4.73 -10.39 10.32
C LEU A 227 -6.12 -10.99 10.52
N VAL A 228 -6.78 -11.33 9.41
CA VAL A 228 -8.08 -12.01 9.41
C VAL A 228 -7.87 -13.45 9.82
N ILE A 229 -8.56 -13.93 10.85
CA ILE A 229 -8.33 -15.27 11.42
C ILE A 229 -9.62 -16.10 11.43
N PRO A 230 -9.65 -17.33 10.89
CA PRO A 230 -8.76 -17.99 9.92
C PRO A 230 -9.15 -17.66 8.46
N PRO A 231 -8.19 -17.56 7.50
CA PRO A 231 -6.89 -18.25 7.48
C PRO A 231 -5.62 -17.35 7.51
N GLY A 232 -5.64 -16.19 8.18
CA GLY A 232 -4.44 -15.38 8.46
C GLY A 232 -4.11 -14.31 7.41
N TYR A 233 -5.09 -13.85 6.61
CA TYR A 233 -4.82 -12.86 5.57
C TYR A 233 -4.58 -11.47 6.14
N PRO A 234 -3.54 -10.75 5.70
CA PRO A 234 -3.38 -9.34 6.04
C PRO A 234 -4.50 -8.52 5.41
N VAL A 235 -5.11 -7.66 6.22
CA VAL A 235 -6.06 -6.65 5.76
C VAL A 235 -5.60 -5.31 6.30
N ASN A 236 -5.52 -4.30 5.43
CA ASN A 236 -5.18 -2.96 5.84
C ASN A 236 -5.98 -1.95 5.01
N GLN A 237 -7.19 -1.67 5.51
CA GLN A 237 -8.13 -0.69 4.96
C GLN A 237 -8.05 0.64 5.70
N VAL A 238 -7.13 0.78 6.65
CA VAL A 238 -7.02 2.00 7.46
C VAL A 238 -6.04 2.95 6.78
N LEU A 239 -6.55 4.12 6.44
CA LEU A 239 -5.83 5.17 5.74
C LEU A 239 -4.49 5.52 6.40
N GLY A 240 -3.40 5.41 5.63
CA GLY A 240 -2.04 5.76 6.08
C GLY A 240 -1.47 4.88 7.20
N ALA A 241 -2.23 3.90 7.69
CA ALA A 241 -1.76 2.98 8.70
C ALA A 241 -0.83 1.91 8.11
N THR A 242 0.13 1.49 8.91
CA THR A 242 1.10 0.45 8.56
C THR A 242 0.97 -0.74 9.49
N MET A 243 1.30 -1.91 8.98
CA MET A 243 1.47 -3.13 9.79
C MET A 243 2.75 -3.86 9.39
N THR A 244 3.25 -4.71 10.29
CA THR A 244 4.27 -5.71 9.98
C THR A 244 3.71 -6.77 9.03
N GLU A 245 4.61 -7.52 8.39
CA GLU A 245 4.19 -8.63 7.52
C GLU A 245 3.56 -9.77 8.34
N PRO A 246 2.68 -10.60 7.75
CA PRO A 246 1.97 -11.67 8.46
C PRO A 246 2.86 -12.66 9.23
N HIS A 247 4.12 -12.81 8.80
CA HIS A 247 5.10 -13.73 9.37
C HIS A 247 6.09 -13.06 10.32
N GLU A 248 6.07 -11.72 10.41
CA GLU A 248 6.93 -10.97 11.31
C GLU A 248 6.36 -10.94 12.72
N GLU A 249 7.24 -11.06 13.71
CA GLU A 249 6.92 -10.98 15.13
C GLU A 249 7.85 -9.96 15.81
N PRO A 250 7.34 -9.06 16.67
CA PRO A 250 5.93 -8.89 17.04
C PRO A 250 5.05 -8.40 15.88
N GLN A 251 3.78 -8.77 15.88
CA GLN A 251 2.80 -8.13 15.01
C GLN A 251 2.66 -6.67 15.45
N ALA A 252 3.08 -5.72 14.62
CA ALA A 252 2.94 -4.31 14.91
C ALA A 252 1.92 -3.64 13.98
N VAL A 253 1.14 -2.71 14.54
CA VAL A 253 0.23 -1.83 13.79
C VAL A 253 0.48 -0.39 14.25
N LEU A 254 0.60 0.52 13.28
CA LEU A 254 0.75 1.96 13.51
C LEU A 254 -0.33 2.70 12.73
N PHE A 255 -1.23 3.33 13.46
CA PHE A 255 -2.17 4.33 12.96
C PHE A 255 -1.48 5.69 12.96
N ARG A 256 -1.48 6.38 11.80
CA ARG A 256 -0.99 7.76 11.66
C ARG A 256 -2.09 8.81 11.69
N ARG A 257 -3.34 8.34 11.70
CA ARG A 257 -4.55 9.14 11.86
C ARG A 257 -5.45 8.38 12.82
N VAL A 258 -5.70 8.98 13.96
CA VAL A 258 -6.66 8.49 14.95
C VAL A 258 -7.94 9.29 14.74
N VAL A 259 -9.09 8.62 14.83
CA VAL A 259 -10.41 9.23 14.71
C VAL A 259 -11.17 9.01 16.01
N ASP A 260 -12.10 9.92 16.30
CA ASP A 260 -12.99 9.81 17.45
C ASP A 260 -13.84 8.52 17.38
N GLY A 261 -14.02 7.88 18.54
CA GLY A 261 -14.95 6.77 18.72
C GLY A 261 -14.31 5.49 19.28
N THR A 262 -15.06 4.40 19.15
CA THR A 262 -14.69 3.08 19.69
C THR A 262 -13.98 2.22 18.66
N TYR A 263 -12.76 1.81 18.98
CA TYR A 263 -12.00 0.79 18.28
C TYR A 263 -12.22 -0.57 18.95
N GLU A 264 -12.32 -1.63 18.14
CA GLU A 264 -12.36 -3.02 18.64
C GLU A 264 -11.11 -3.77 18.14
N LEU A 265 -10.31 -4.31 19.05
CA LEU A 265 -9.21 -5.23 18.73
C LEU A 265 -9.66 -6.67 19.00
N PHE A 266 -9.81 -7.44 17.93
CA PHE A 266 -10.02 -8.87 18.01
C PHE A 266 -8.67 -9.58 18.08
N LEU A 267 -8.50 -10.44 19.08
CA LEU A 267 -7.38 -11.36 19.16
C LEU A 267 -7.92 -12.77 18.87
N ALA A 268 -7.24 -13.52 18.01
CA ALA A 268 -7.53 -14.95 17.86
C ALA A 268 -6.28 -15.79 18.05
N GLY A 269 -6.45 -16.91 18.76
CA GLY A 269 -5.38 -17.82 19.11
C GLY A 269 -5.00 -18.69 17.93
N ILE A 270 -3.70 -18.68 17.59
CA ILE A 270 -3.14 -19.55 16.55
C ILE A 270 -2.59 -20.86 17.12
N ALA A 271 -2.35 -20.91 18.43
CA ALA A 271 -2.04 -22.10 19.21
C ALA A 271 -2.44 -21.85 20.67
N ASP A 272 -2.40 -22.90 21.49
CA ASP A 272 -2.52 -22.76 22.94
C ASP A 272 -1.24 -22.12 23.50
N GLY A 273 -1.37 -20.97 24.16
CA GLY A 273 -0.23 -20.31 24.76
C GLY A 273 -0.54 -18.95 25.38
N THR A 274 0.52 -18.15 25.49
CA THR A 274 0.45 -16.79 26.05
C THR A 274 0.56 -15.75 24.94
N TYR A 275 0.03 -14.56 25.21
CA TYR A 275 0.25 -13.38 24.39
C TYR A 275 0.64 -12.19 25.25
N GLU A 276 1.36 -11.26 24.63
CA GLU A 276 1.78 -9.98 25.20
C GLU A 276 1.33 -8.89 24.24
N LEU A 277 0.52 -7.95 24.72
CA LEU A 277 -0.09 -6.88 23.95
C LEU A 277 0.26 -5.53 24.58
N ASP A 278 0.94 -4.69 23.82
CA ASP A 278 1.11 -3.28 24.14
C ASP A 278 0.29 -2.42 23.19
N VAL A 279 -0.43 -1.46 23.75
CA VAL A 279 -1.17 -0.44 23.02
C VAL A 279 -0.79 0.93 23.57
N THR A 280 -0.38 1.85 22.69
CA THR A 280 0.04 3.21 23.07
C THR A 280 -0.58 4.26 22.15
N GLY A 281 -1.31 5.21 22.72
CA GLY A 281 -1.78 6.41 22.03
C GLY A 281 -0.88 7.62 22.36
N ARG A 282 -0.41 8.35 21.34
CA ARG A 282 0.47 9.51 21.47
C ARG A 282 -0.05 10.73 20.73
N ASN A 283 0.30 11.92 21.23
CA ASN A 283 0.26 13.19 20.50
C ASN A 283 1.70 13.70 20.32
N GLY A 284 2.28 13.55 19.13
CA GLY A 284 3.71 13.68 18.93
C GLY A 284 4.50 12.78 19.89
N ASP A 285 5.40 13.36 20.70
CA ASP A 285 6.19 12.59 21.67
C ASP A 285 5.44 12.31 23.00
N ARG A 286 4.28 12.93 23.22
CA ARG A 286 3.53 12.81 24.47
C ARG A 286 2.63 11.58 24.45
N VAL A 287 2.89 10.61 25.33
CA VAL A 287 1.97 9.49 25.60
C VAL A 287 0.71 10.01 26.28
N VAL A 288 -0.45 9.72 25.70
CA VAL A 288 -1.77 10.05 26.26
C VAL A 288 -2.34 8.87 27.01
N CYS A 289 -2.26 7.68 26.41
CA CYS A 289 -2.64 6.42 27.03
C CYS A 289 -1.63 5.34 26.66
N GLN A 290 -1.36 4.43 27.58
CA GLN A 290 -0.56 3.24 27.34
C GLN A 290 -1.09 2.11 28.21
N ARG A 291 -1.18 0.92 27.63
CA ARG A 291 -1.55 -0.28 28.37
C ARG A 291 -0.73 -1.46 27.88
N HIS A 292 -0.17 -2.17 28.84
CA HIS A 292 0.50 -3.45 28.65
C HIS A 292 -0.41 -4.56 29.22
N ILE A 293 -0.63 -5.62 28.44
CA ILE A 293 -1.56 -6.70 28.77
C ILE A 293 -0.90 -8.03 28.45
N GLU A 294 -0.79 -8.89 29.45
CA GLU A 294 -0.42 -10.29 29.30
C GLU A 294 -1.64 -11.17 29.50
N GLY A 295 -1.74 -12.26 28.74
CA GLY A 295 -2.84 -13.20 28.88
C GLY A 295 -2.55 -14.56 28.26
N THR A 296 -3.50 -15.47 28.40
CA THR A 296 -3.49 -16.76 27.72
C THR A 296 -4.59 -16.82 26.67
N ILE A 297 -4.35 -17.57 25.61
CA ILE A 297 -5.31 -17.82 24.54
C ILE A 297 -5.21 -19.28 24.11
N THR A 298 -6.34 -19.87 23.75
CA THR A 298 -6.40 -21.23 23.21
C THR A 298 -6.43 -21.18 21.68
N GLU A 299 -5.98 -22.23 21.02
CA GLU A 299 -6.10 -22.39 19.57
C GLU A 299 -7.57 -22.21 19.14
N GLY A 300 -7.82 -21.32 18.18
CA GLY A 300 -9.16 -20.98 17.71
C GLY A 300 -10.02 -20.16 18.69
N GLY A 301 -9.52 -19.91 19.91
CA GLY A 301 -10.13 -19.01 20.88
C GLY A 301 -10.13 -17.57 20.38
N ARG A 302 -11.13 -16.79 20.77
CA ARG A 302 -11.25 -15.37 20.40
C ARG A 302 -11.46 -14.49 21.61
N LEU A 303 -10.70 -13.40 21.66
CA LEU A 303 -10.88 -12.30 22.60
C LEU A 303 -11.22 -11.03 21.82
N VAL A 304 -11.94 -10.12 22.46
CA VAL A 304 -12.14 -8.76 21.97
C VAL A 304 -11.81 -7.78 23.08
N LEU A 305 -11.10 -6.72 22.70
CA LEU A 305 -10.81 -5.58 23.56
C LEU A 305 -11.39 -4.34 22.89
N SER A 306 -12.08 -3.50 23.67
CA SER A 306 -12.59 -2.22 23.21
C SER A 306 -11.67 -1.10 23.69
N MET A 307 -11.48 -0.10 22.84
CA MET A 307 -10.70 1.08 23.14
C MET A 307 -11.50 2.31 22.70
N ASP A 308 -11.86 3.15 23.65
CA ASP A 308 -12.60 4.39 23.39
C ASP A 308 -11.61 5.55 23.32
N ILE A 309 -11.68 6.33 22.24
CA ILE A 309 -10.81 7.49 22.00
C ILE A 309 -11.68 8.73 21.79
N ASP A 310 -11.44 9.77 22.60
CA ASP A 310 -11.93 11.13 22.37
C ASP A 310 -10.85 11.91 21.60
N GLU A 311 -11.16 12.28 20.37
CA GLU A 311 -10.25 12.98 19.47
C GLU A 311 -10.83 14.33 19.05
N ARG A 312 -9.98 15.36 19.08
CA ARG A 312 -10.32 16.69 18.54
C ARG A 312 -9.13 17.32 17.83
N ASP A 313 -9.38 17.82 16.61
CA ASP A 313 -8.40 18.55 15.79
C ASP A 313 -7.10 17.76 15.54
N GLY A 314 -7.20 16.44 15.37
CA GLY A 314 -6.12 15.48 15.16
C GLY A 314 -5.44 15.00 16.44
N LEU A 315 -5.88 15.42 17.63
CA LEU A 315 -5.24 15.13 18.90
C LEU A 315 -6.11 14.25 19.79
N ILE A 316 -5.49 13.23 20.40
CA ILE A 316 -6.13 12.39 21.42
C ILE A 316 -6.26 13.23 22.70
N LEU A 317 -7.50 13.49 23.12
CA LEU A 317 -7.81 14.18 24.36
C LEU A 317 -7.86 13.19 25.53
N GLU A 318 -8.56 12.09 25.32
CA GLU A 318 -8.73 11.00 26.28
C GLU A 318 -8.75 9.66 25.54
N CYS A 319 -8.26 8.62 26.19
CA CYS A 319 -8.23 7.28 25.63
C CYS A 319 -8.33 6.26 26.76
N THR A 320 -9.33 5.37 26.67
CA THR A 320 -9.56 4.29 27.63
C THR A 320 -9.41 2.95 26.93
N ILE A 321 -8.48 2.12 27.41
CA ILE A 321 -8.21 0.80 26.86
C ILE A 321 -8.85 -0.22 27.80
N GLY A 322 -9.84 -1.00 27.33
CA GLY A 322 -10.56 -2.01 28.10
C GLY A 322 -9.76 -3.29 28.35
N ASP A 323 -10.35 -4.24 29.08
CA ASP A 323 -9.79 -5.58 29.28
C ASP A 323 -10.22 -6.55 28.17
N PRO A 324 -9.35 -7.47 27.70
CA PRO A 324 -9.75 -8.49 26.73
C PRO A 324 -10.85 -9.40 27.30
N GLN A 325 -11.94 -9.57 26.55
CA GLN A 325 -13.07 -10.42 26.91
C GLN A 325 -13.22 -11.56 25.92
N VAL A 326 -13.54 -12.76 26.39
CA VAL A 326 -13.88 -13.90 25.52
C VAL A 326 -15.10 -13.55 24.68
N THR A 327 -15.05 -13.80 23.38
CA THR A 327 -16.14 -13.48 22.47
C THR A 327 -16.42 -14.59 21.47
N GLY A 328 -17.71 -14.81 21.19
CA GLY A 328 -18.14 -15.60 20.04
C GLY A 328 -18.28 -14.78 18.76
N ARG A 329 -18.19 -13.44 18.85
CA ARG A 329 -18.36 -12.54 17.70
C ARG A 329 -17.22 -12.76 16.70
N GLN A 330 -17.56 -12.87 15.43
CA GLN A 330 -16.60 -12.68 14.36
C GLN A 330 -16.43 -11.17 14.11
N PRO A 331 -15.21 -10.71 13.81
CA PRO A 331 -15.00 -9.35 13.34
C PRO A 331 -15.87 -9.13 12.09
N GLY A 332 -16.82 -8.20 12.17
CA GLY A 332 -17.81 -7.93 11.12
C GLY A 332 -17.24 -7.18 9.92
N ALA A 333 -15.96 -7.40 9.58
CA ALA A 333 -15.31 -6.71 8.48
C ALA A 333 -16.09 -6.95 7.19
N VAL A 334 -16.35 -5.87 6.46
CA VAL A 334 -16.84 -5.91 5.09
C VAL A 334 -15.70 -6.50 4.25
N PHE A 335 -15.72 -7.83 4.14
CA PHE A 335 -14.80 -8.59 3.31
C PHE A 335 -15.21 -8.41 1.86
N VAL A 336 -14.50 -7.53 1.13
CA VAL A 336 -14.52 -7.56 -0.33
C VAL A 336 -13.18 -8.10 -0.83
N MET A 337 -12.76 -9.24 -0.29
CA MET A 337 -11.99 -10.18 -1.10
C MET A 337 -12.98 -11.24 -1.57
N ARG A 338 -13.33 -11.23 -2.85
CA ARG A 338 -14.01 -12.38 -3.45
C ARG A 338 -13.17 -13.63 -3.16
N ASP A 339 -13.82 -14.75 -2.83
CA ASP A 339 -13.18 -16.06 -2.60
C ASP A 339 -12.18 -16.45 -3.72
N SER A 340 -12.35 -15.90 -4.92
CA SER A 340 -11.44 -16.05 -6.06
C SER A 340 -10.03 -15.48 -5.86
N LEU A 341 -9.83 -14.45 -5.02
CA LEU A 341 -8.50 -13.95 -4.66
C LEU A 341 -7.82 -14.84 -3.60
N LEU A 342 -8.61 -15.43 -2.70
CA LEU A 342 -8.10 -16.37 -1.68
C LEU A 342 -7.45 -17.61 -2.30
N ALA A 343 -7.94 -18.03 -3.48
CA ALA A 343 -7.38 -19.15 -4.24
C ALA A 343 -6.02 -18.84 -4.89
N ARG A 344 -5.60 -17.57 -4.99
CA ARG A 344 -4.35 -17.15 -5.66
C ARG A 344 -3.22 -16.79 -4.69
N ILE A 345 -3.54 -16.51 -3.42
CA ILE A 345 -2.52 -16.28 -2.39
C ILE A 345 -1.97 -17.64 -1.95
N SER A 346 -0.89 -18.07 -2.60
CA SER A 346 -0.09 -19.21 -2.16
C SER A 346 0.64 -18.85 -0.86
N LEU A 347 -0.02 -19.00 0.28
CA LEU A 347 0.69 -19.02 1.56
C LEU A 347 1.68 -20.20 1.54
N PRO A 348 2.95 -20.02 1.93
CA PRO A 348 3.81 -21.16 2.18
C PRO A 348 3.10 -22.02 3.23
N LYS A 349 2.82 -23.29 2.87
CA LYS A 349 2.24 -24.25 3.82
C LYS A 349 3.08 -24.20 5.09
N PRO A 350 2.48 -24.11 6.29
CA PRO A 350 3.24 -24.26 7.51
C PRO A 350 3.98 -25.59 7.41
N VAL A 351 5.31 -25.53 7.47
CA VAL A 351 6.12 -26.73 7.61
C VAL A 351 5.83 -27.24 9.02
N VAL A 352 4.82 -28.09 9.14
CA VAL A 352 4.61 -28.89 10.33
C VAL A 352 5.80 -29.85 10.36
N ALA A 353 6.83 -29.49 11.13
CA ALA A 353 7.90 -30.39 11.48
C ALA A 353 7.30 -31.49 12.39
N ASN A 354 6.75 -32.53 11.76
CA ASN A 354 6.39 -33.75 12.46
C ASN A 354 7.68 -34.41 12.95
N LEU A 355 8.06 -34.13 14.20
CA LEU A 355 9.02 -34.93 14.94
C LEU A 355 8.36 -36.26 15.30
N SER A 356 8.32 -37.19 14.34
CA SER A 356 8.11 -38.61 14.65
C SER A 356 9.39 -39.17 15.29
N PRO A 357 9.33 -39.81 16.47
CA PRO A 357 10.49 -40.48 17.04
C PRO A 357 10.76 -41.77 16.26
N THR A 358 11.84 -41.79 15.47
CA THR A 358 12.32 -43.01 14.82
C THR A 358 12.98 -43.93 15.86
N PRO A 359 12.60 -45.22 15.96
CA PRO A 359 13.19 -46.15 16.91
C PRO A 359 14.68 -46.40 16.66
N GLY A 360 15.44 -46.50 17.75
CA GLY A 360 16.90 -46.60 17.76
C GLY A 360 17.47 -47.74 16.93
N ALA A 361 18.50 -47.41 16.14
CA ALA A 361 19.43 -48.38 15.59
C ALA A 361 20.60 -48.54 16.57
N THR A 362 20.65 -49.72 17.21
CA THR A 362 21.80 -50.23 17.96
C THR A 362 23.02 -50.31 17.05
N VAL A 363 24.10 -49.60 17.39
CA VAL A 363 25.40 -49.76 16.72
C VAL A 363 26.38 -50.38 17.71
N THR A 364 26.80 -51.61 17.40
CA THR A 364 27.81 -52.38 18.12
C THR A 364 29.21 -51.79 17.87
N PRO A 365 30.07 -51.58 18.89
CA PRO A 365 31.42 -51.11 18.69
C PRO A 365 32.38 -52.26 18.35
N THR A 366 33.07 -52.15 17.21
CA THR A 366 34.25 -52.96 16.87
C THR A 366 35.50 -52.09 16.99
N ALA A 367 36.52 -52.60 17.69
CA ALA A 367 37.71 -51.86 18.10
C ALA A 367 38.92 -52.02 17.15
N THR A 368 39.90 -51.10 17.35
CA THR A 368 41.39 -51.24 17.20
C THR A 368 41.99 -50.78 15.84
N PRO A 369 43.28 -50.32 15.71
CA PRO A 369 44.37 -49.96 16.66
C PRO A 369 44.98 -48.52 16.49
N PRO A 370 45.98 -48.11 17.32
CA PRO A 370 46.54 -46.76 17.36
C PRO A 370 47.86 -46.56 16.57
N GLY A 371 48.08 -45.32 16.09
CA GLY A 371 49.43 -44.74 15.93
C GLY A 371 49.83 -44.28 14.53
N ALA A 372 49.69 -42.98 14.24
CA ALA A 372 50.66 -42.13 13.52
C ALA A 372 50.14 -40.67 13.43
N SER A 373 51.01 -39.72 13.78
CA SER A 373 50.90 -38.26 13.54
C SER A 373 52.01 -37.88 12.54
N PRO A 374 52.11 -36.69 11.88
CA PRO A 374 51.29 -35.46 11.95
C PRO A 374 50.91 -34.85 10.56
N THR A 375 50.09 -33.78 10.54
CA THR A 375 50.30 -32.48 9.84
C THR A 375 49.00 -31.67 9.78
N PRO A 376 48.92 -30.45 10.36
CA PRO A 376 47.87 -29.48 10.04
C PRO A 376 48.41 -28.33 9.16
N THR A 377 47.65 -27.96 8.14
CA THR A 377 47.85 -26.75 7.31
C THR A 377 46.56 -25.93 7.33
N PRO A 378 46.60 -24.58 7.37
CA PRO A 378 45.70 -23.80 8.21
C PRO A 378 44.46 -23.23 7.49
N LEU A 379 43.44 -22.94 8.30
CA LEU A 379 42.30 -22.07 7.97
C LEU A 379 42.71 -20.58 8.11
N PRO A 380 42.23 -19.67 7.25
CA PRO A 380 42.46 -18.25 7.42
C PRO A 380 41.60 -17.71 8.57
N GLN A 381 42.26 -16.96 9.47
CA GLN A 381 41.67 -16.24 10.59
C GLN A 381 41.07 -14.90 10.11
N VAL A 382 39.88 -14.55 10.60
CA VAL A 382 39.45 -13.15 10.71
C VAL A 382 39.31 -12.81 12.19
N LEU A 383 39.89 -11.66 12.49
CA LEU A 383 40.38 -11.17 13.77
C LEU A 383 39.24 -10.56 14.61
N ALA A 384 39.15 -10.97 15.88
CA ALA A 384 38.43 -10.25 16.93
C ALA A 384 39.43 -9.50 17.81
N ILE A 385 39.18 -8.21 18.09
CA ILE A 385 39.81 -7.42 19.16
C ILE A 385 38.71 -6.50 19.70
N VAL A 386 38.04 -6.83 20.81
CA VAL A 386 38.39 -6.57 22.22
C VAL A 386 38.42 -5.07 22.57
N ALA A 387 37.45 -4.68 23.39
CA ALA A 387 37.32 -3.38 24.03
C ALA A 387 38.28 -3.21 25.21
N GLY A 388 38.67 -1.96 25.48
CA GLY A 388 39.35 -1.50 26.69
C GLY A 388 39.35 0.04 26.78
N PRO A 389 39.40 0.63 28.00
CA PRO A 389 38.46 1.66 28.44
C PRO A 389 39.07 3.08 28.52
N THR A 390 38.32 4.04 29.13
CA THR A 390 38.70 5.38 29.67
C THR A 390 38.00 6.53 28.89
N ALA A 391 37.34 7.57 29.44
CA ALA A 391 37.30 8.17 30.78
C ALA A 391 35.96 8.91 31.03
N THR A 392 35.60 9.03 32.31
CA THR A 392 34.60 9.97 32.88
C THR A 392 35.09 11.44 32.81
N PRO A 393 34.17 12.41 32.66
CA PRO A 393 34.30 13.63 33.47
C PRO A 393 33.04 13.98 34.30
N THR A 394 33.33 14.48 35.50
CA THR A 394 32.50 14.98 36.62
C THR A 394 31.83 16.34 36.30
N PRO A 395 30.69 16.70 36.95
CA PRO A 395 29.85 17.86 36.58
C PRO A 395 30.36 19.21 37.14
N THR A 396 29.97 20.33 36.51
CA THR A 396 30.19 21.69 37.05
C THR A 396 29.01 22.65 36.79
N ALA A 397 28.45 23.13 37.90
CA ALA A 397 27.81 24.41 38.25
C ALA A 397 26.84 25.18 37.30
N THR A 398 25.62 25.32 37.82
CA THR A 398 24.65 26.42 37.84
C THR A 398 25.12 27.82 37.37
N PRO A 399 24.22 28.59 36.73
CA PRO A 399 23.90 29.91 37.31
C PRO A 399 22.40 30.18 37.53
N THR A 400 22.20 30.73 38.72
CA THR A 400 21.12 31.44 39.40
C THR A 400 20.03 32.12 38.55
N SER A 401 18.78 31.88 38.97
CA SER A 401 17.56 32.59 38.58
C SER A 401 17.42 33.96 39.26
N VAL A 402 16.85 34.93 38.56
CA VAL A 402 16.38 36.21 39.11
C VAL A 402 14.85 36.29 38.93
N PRO A 403 14.08 36.71 39.95
CA PRO A 403 12.62 36.56 39.95
C PRO A 403 11.90 37.76 39.31
N ARG A 404 10.75 37.49 38.67
CA ARG A 404 9.72 38.51 38.44
C ARG A 404 8.39 38.05 39.05
N THR A 405 7.85 38.91 39.90
CA THR A 405 6.69 38.72 40.75
C THR A 405 5.39 38.96 40.00
N THR A 406 4.41 38.09 40.23
CA THR A 406 2.98 38.29 39.92
C THR A 406 2.23 38.41 41.24
N PRO A 407 1.38 39.43 41.46
CA PRO A 407 0.55 39.50 42.66
C PRO A 407 -0.82 38.85 42.43
N THR A 408 -1.13 37.89 43.31
CA THR A 408 -2.48 37.41 43.65
C THR A 408 -3.16 38.40 44.61
N PRO A 409 -4.50 38.47 44.62
CA PRO A 409 -5.20 38.63 45.90
C PRO A 409 -6.18 37.48 46.19
N ALA A 410 -6.29 37.23 47.48
CA ALA A 410 -6.91 36.10 48.17
C ALA A 410 -8.46 36.23 48.30
N PRO A 411 -9.15 35.24 48.93
CA PRO A 411 -10.53 34.85 48.62
C PRO A 411 -11.58 35.43 49.57
N ARG A 412 -12.87 35.32 49.19
CA ARG A 412 -14.01 35.33 50.13
C ARG A 412 -15.10 34.33 49.75
N THR A 413 -15.64 33.74 50.79
CA THR A 413 -16.70 32.74 50.94
C THR A 413 -18.12 33.31 50.75
N GLY A 414 -19.11 32.46 50.43
CA GLY A 414 -20.53 32.73 50.75
C GLY A 414 -21.63 32.15 49.82
N LEU A 415 -22.12 30.95 50.17
CA LEU A 415 -23.53 30.47 50.24
C LEU A 415 -24.63 30.97 49.25
N GLY A 416 -25.32 30.00 48.62
CA GLY A 416 -26.82 29.94 48.57
C GLY A 416 -27.53 30.07 47.20
N PRO A 417 -28.75 29.47 47.01
CA PRO A 417 -29.26 29.02 45.70
C PRO A 417 -30.46 29.80 45.07
N ILE A 418 -30.62 29.65 43.72
CA ILE A 418 -31.75 29.69 42.71
C ILE A 418 -33.22 30.01 43.18
N PRO A 419 -34.29 30.34 42.35
CA PRO A 419 -34.48 30.80 40.93
C PRO A 419 -35.56 31.93 40.67
N LEU A 420 -35.75 32.27 39.37
CA LEU A 420 -36.98 32.67 38.62
C LEU A 420 -37.59 34.08 38.74
N ALA A 421 -37.69 34.80 37.61
CA ALA A 421 -38.96 35.37 37.07
C ALA A 421 -38.79 36.17 35.75
N THR A 422 -39.83 36.04 34.94
CA THR A 422 -40.17 36.51 33.59
C THR A 422 -40.46 38.03 33.47
N SER A 423 -40.13 38.67 32.34
CA SER A 423 -41.07 39.47 31.49
C SER A 423 -40.39 40.40 30.46
N THR A 424 -40.80 40.23 29.20
CA THR A 424 -40.74 41.09 28.01
C THR A 424 -41.55 42.40 28.26
N PRO A 425 -41.35 43.58 27.60
CA PRO A 425 -41.22 43.74 26.15
C PRO A 425 -40.29 44.83 25.56
N THR A 426 -40.14 44.69 24.24
CA THR A 426 -39.46 45.51 23.21
C THR A 426 -39.90 46.99 23.20
N PRO A 427 -39.05 47.91 22.67
CA PRO A 427 -39.34 48.38 21.31
C PRO A 427 -38.13 48.49 20.36
N VAL A 428 -38.50 48.53 19.08
CA VAL A 428 -37.78 48.48 17.81
C VAL A 428 -36.98 49.74 17.52
N LEU A 429 -35.85 49.64 16.78
CA LEU A 429 -35.46 50.47 15.60
C LEU A 429 -34.09 50.04 15.01
N SER A 430 -34.12 49.29 13.89
CA SER A 430 -33.40 49.42 12.58
C SER A 430 -31.88 49.77 12.44
N PRO A 431 -31.22 49.47 11.30
CA PRO A 431 -30.06 48.56 11.28
C PRO A 431 -28.78 49.06 10.54
N THR A 432 -27.72 48.22 10.58
CA THR A 432 -26.62 48.09 9.57
C THR A 432 -25.41 49.04 9.80
N PRO A 433 -24.11 48.62 9.63
CA PRO A 433 -23.66 47.72 8.57
C PRO A 433 -22.79 46.50 8.92
N THR A 434 -23.18 45.42 8.26
CA THR A 434 -22.40 44.25 7.84
C THR A 434 -21.24 44.68 6.95
N LEU A 435 -20.01 44.25 7.29
CA LEU A 435 -18.88 44.30 6.37
C LEU A 435 -18.95 43.09 5.43
N THR A 436 -19.41 43.33 4.21
CA THR A 436 -19.22 42.42 3.07
C THR A 436 -17.96 42.86 2.33
N PRO A 437 -16.95 42.00 2.13
CA PRO A 437 -15.87 42.31 1.20
C PRO A 437 -16.38 42.21 -0.24
N THR A 438 -16.54 43.37 -0.89
CA THR A 438 -16.72 43.48 -2.34
C THR A 438 -15.34 43.38 -3.01
N LEU A 439 -15.12 42.33 -3.81
CA LEU A 439 -14.01 42.30 -4.76
C LEU A 439 -14.46 43.03 -6.03
N THR A 440 -13.91 44.22 -6.25
CA THR A 440 -14.00 44.96 -7.51
C THR A 440 -13.01 44.35 -8.52
N PRO A 441 -13.43 43.94 -9.73
CA PRO A 441 -12.48 43.55 -10.76
C PRO A 441 -11.82 44.79 -11.38
N THR A 442 -10.50 44.90 -11.21
CA THR A 442 -9.67 45.84 -11.97
C THR A 442 -9.54 45.33 -13.40
N ALA A 443 -9.97 46.14 -14.37
CA ALA A 443 -9.78 45.89 -15.79
C ALA A 443 -8.28 45.95 -16.16
N THR A 444 -7.73 44.85 -16.65
CA THR A 444 -6.43 44.78 -17.33
C THR A 444 -6.60 45.00 -18.84
N PRO A 445 -5.64 45.62 -19.54
CA PRO A 445 -5.79 45.98 -20.94
C PRO A 445 -5.74 44.76 -21.86
N MET A 446 -6.66 44.77 -22.82
CA MET A 446 -6.82 43.82 -23.92
C MET A 446 -5.61 43.85 -24.87
N THR A 447 -4.88 42.73 -24.95
CA THR A 447 -3.96 42.46 -26.06
C THR A 447 -4.56 41.37 -26.94
N THR A 448 -4.94 41.76 -28.16
CA THR A 448 -5.39 40.90 -29.25
C THR A 448 -4.31 39.87 -29.63
N PRO A 449 -4.57 38.55 -29.61
CA PRO A 449 -3.68 37.60 -30.24
C PRO A 449 -3.99 37.49 -31.74
N THR A 450 -2.97 37.79 -32.56
CA THR A 450 -2.94 37.53 -34.00
C THR A 450 -2.95 36.03 -34.25
N SER A 451 -3.82 35.56 -35.14
CA SER A 451 -3.92 34.16 -35.58
C SER A 451 -2.64 33.71 -36.30
N VAL A 452 -2.00 32.66 -35.77
CA VAL A 452 -0.93 31.90 -36.44
C VAL A 452 -1.58 30.76 -37.25
N PRO A 453 -1.24 30.55 -38.53
CA PRO A 453 -1.84 29.49 -39.33
C PRO A 453 -1.33 28.09 -38.92
N THR A 454 -2.28 27.16 -38.85
CA THR A 454 -2.12 25.72 -38.64
C THR A 454 -1.26 25.05 -39.74
N PRO A 455 -0.25 24.22 -39.42
CA PRO A 455 0.34 23.33 -40.41
C PRO A 455 -0.54 22.08 -40.61
N THR A 456 -0.91 21.84 -41.87
CA THR A 456 -1.59 20.63 -42.36
C THR A 456 -0.78 19.36 -42.05
N PRO A 457 -1.38 18.26 -41.54
CA PRO A 457 -0.66 17.00 -41.37
C PRO A 457 -0.46 16.28 -42.71
N THR A 458 0.80 15.94 -43.00
CA THR A 458 1.21 15.05 -44.10
C THR A 458 0.87 13.59 -43.74
N PRO A 459 0.26 12.79 -44.65
CA PRO A 459 -0.04 11.39 -44.36
C PRO A 459 1.22 10.52 -44.34
N ILE A 460 1.39 9.73 -43.28
CA ILE A 460 2.43 8.69 -43.15
C ILE A 460 1.91 7.40 -43.84
N PRO A 461 2.70 6.72 -44.69
CA PRO A 461 2.25 5.51 -45.36
C PRO A 461 2.14 4.31 -44.40
N THR A 462 1.01 3.62 -44.49
CA THR A 462 0.71 2.34 -43.84
C THR A 462 1.59 1.22 -44.40
N SER A 463 2.39 0.56 -43.55
CA SER A 463 3.03 -0.72 -43.88
C SER A 463 2.32 -1.87 -43.17
N THR A 464 1.69 -2.71 -43.98
CA THR A 464 1.07 -3.98 -43.60
C THR A 464 2.16 -5.01 -43.26
N PRO A 465 2.10 -5.77 -42.13
CA PRO A 465 3.04 -6.87 -41.92
C PRO A 465 2.49 -8.17 -42.51
N THR A 466 3.19 -8.69 -43.52
CA THR A 466 3.03 -10.05 -44.04
C THR A 466 3.88 -11.01 -43.21
N ARG A 467 3.30 -12.14 -42.76
CA ARG A 467 4.01 -13.25 -42.10
C ARG A 467 5.15 -13.80 -42.97
N GLY A 468 6.35 -13.93 -42.39
CA GLY A 468 7.48 -14.68 -42.92
C GLY A 468 8.14 -15.51 -41.82
N SER A 469 8.47 -16.76 -42.15
CA SER A 469 8.78 -17.87 -41.25
C SER A 469 10.06 -17.78 -40.41
N SER A 470 9.98 -18.45 -39.25
CA SER A 470 11.02 -18.94 -38.35
C SER A 470 12.30 -19.46 -39.01
N LEU A 471 13.46 -18.96 -38.57
CA LEU A 471 14.72 -19.73 -38.43
C LEU A 471 15.49 -19.29 -37.18
N LEU A 472 16.00 -20.31 -36.48
CA LEU A 472 16.71 -20.36 -35.19
C LEU A 472 17.91 -19.39 -35.05
N PRO A 473 18.18 -18.77 -33.88
CA PRO A 473 19.40 -18.00 -33.68
C PRO A 473 20.61 -18.91 -33.36
N THR A 474 21.72 -18.65 -34.06
CA THR A 474 23.07 -19.22 -33.87
C THR A 474 23.77 -18.47 -32.71
N PRO A 475 24.60 -19.12 -31.87
CA PRO A 475 25.27 -18.45 -30.75
C PRO A 475 26.34 -17.44 -31.20
N ALA A 476 26.43 -16.33 -30.46
CA ALA A 476 27.36 -15.22 -30.69
C ALA A 476 28.83 -15.60 -30.41
N PRO A 477 29.81 -14.98 -31.09
CA PRO A 477 31.22 -15.25 -30.88
C PRO A 477 31.79 -14.54 -29.63
N THR A 478 32.66 -15.26 -28.93
CA THR A 478 33.48 -14.83 -27.78
C THR A 478 34.41 -13.65 -28.12
N PRO A 479 34.54 -12.62 -27.26
CA PRO A 479 35.51 -11.55 -27.46
C PRO A 479 36.96 -12.02 -27.22
N THR A 480 37.83 -11.72 -28.17
CA THR A 480 39.28 -11.96 -28.11
C THR A 480 40.00 -10.83 -27.39
N ALA A 481 41.02 -11.19 -26.61
CA ALA A 481 41.81 -10.33 -25.73
C ALA A 481 42.51 -9.15 -26.44
N THR A 482 42.57 -8.01 -25.73
CA THR A 482 43.32 -6.80 -26.11
C THR A 482 44.81 -6.94 -25.75
N PRO A 483 45.77 -6.55 -26.61
CA PRO A 483 47.19 -6.62 -26.29
C PRO A 483 47.69 -5.44 -25.44
N THR A 484 48.54 -5.75 -24.46
CA THR A 484 49.28 -4.85 -23.56
C THR A 484 50.33 -4.00 -24.31
N PRO A 485 50.52 -2.70 -23.98
CA PRO A 485 51.62 -1.91 -24.56
C PRO A 485 52.97 -2.16 -23.86
N THR A 486 54.02 -2.34 -24.67
CA THR A 486 55.44 -2.47 -24.29
C THR A 486 56.09 -1.09 -24.03
N PRO A 487 56.91 -0.91 -22.98
CA PRO A 487 57.59 0.36 -22.70
C PRO A 487 58.80 0.62 -23.62
N THR A 488 59.00 1.87 -24.03
CA THR A 488 60.16 2.34 -24.84
C THR A 488 61.19 3.02 -23.92
N PRO A 489 62.52 2.81 -24.12
CA PRO A 489 63.56 3.25 -23.18
C PRO A 489 63.95 4.74 -23.27
N MET A 490 64.45 5.23 -22.13
CA MET A 490 64.91 6.59 -21.79
C MET A 490 66.23 6.99 -22.49
N PRO A 491 66.45 8.28 -22.85
CA PRO A 491 67.75 8.78 -23.28
C PRO A 491 68.67 9.21 -22.11
N THR A 492 69.94 8.85 -22.22
CA THR A 492 71.08 9.23 -21.34
C THR A 492 71.67 10.59 -21.80
N PRO A 493 72.22 11.43 -20.88
CA PRO A 493 72.62 12.81 -21.17
C PRO A 493 73.99 12.94 -21.86
N THR A 494 74.32 14.14 -22.34
CA THR A 494 75.66 14.49 -22.89
C THR A 494 75.91 16.00 -22.73
N PRO A 495 77.18 16.46 -22.68
CA PRO A 495 78.35 15.97 -21.96
C PRO A 495 78.66 16.76 -20.67
#